data_AF-A0A0D1XZE4-F1
#
_entry.id   AF-A0A0D1XZE4-F1
#
_cell.length_a   1.000
_cell.length_b   1.000
_cell.length_c   1.000
_cell.angle_alpha   90.00
_cell.angle_beta   90.00
_cell.angle_gamma   90.00
#
_symmetry.space_group_name_H-M   'P 1'
#
loop_
_entity.id
_entity.type
_entity.pdbx_description
1 polymer ?
#
loop_
_entity_poly.entity_id
_entity_poly.type
_entity_poly.pdbx_seq_one_letter_code
_entity_poly.pdbx_strand_id
1 'polypeptide(L)'
;MPCRIHHNGPTKVTKRYWNPVSTDSNETQTSYFRGRKLKGRVIKIADGYEGVVAESTDRYLPQPANHTSVPRYTTIDDDIEIEEADQDDEDEDDEPPEPVRLLQQASTFSEVVVWGHDAVPDADDSFVKGVQDWIAFAQALHGHPGAVEKADDDDEKKTDESV
;
A
#
# COMPACT_ATOMS: atom_id res chain seq x y z
N MET A 1 3.73 -8.20 -15.66
CA MET A 1 3.77 -8.85 -16.99
C MET A 1 3.95 -7.77 -18.05
N PRO A 2 4.82 -7.94 -19.06
CA PRO A 2 5.09 -6.91 -20.07
C PRO A 2 4.04 -6.91 -21.20
N CYS A 3 2.76 -7.01 -20.83
CA CYS A 3 1.62 -7.00 -21.75
C CYS A 3 0.32 -6.70 -20.99
N ARG A 4 -0.67 -6.14 -21.69
CA ARG A 4 -2.02 -5.96 -21.16
C ARG A 4 -2.87 -7.20 -21.42
N ILE A 5 -3.54 -7.70 -20.38
CA ILE A 5 -4.57 -8.75 -20.48
C ILE A 5 -5.91 -8.06 -20.24
N HIS A 6 -6.81 -8.10 -21.23
CA HIS A 6 -8.10 -7.42 -21.16
C HIS A 6 -9.14 -8.14 -20.28
N HIS A 7 -8.91 -9.42 -19.99
CA HIS A 7 -9.79 -10.21 -19.15
C HIS A 7 -9.48 -9.97 -17.67
N ASN A 8 -10.47 -9.49 -16.92
CA ASN A 8 -10.45 -9.41 -15.46
C ASN A 8 -11.44 -10.44 -14.91
N GLY A 9 -10.94 -11.42 -14.17
CA GLY A 9 -11.76 -12.45 -13.53
C GLY A 9 -10.97 -13.73 -13.23
N PRO A 10 -11.60 -14.68 -12.51
CA PRO A 10 -10.96 -15.94 -12.15
C PRO A 10 -10.44 -16.67 -13.39
N THR A 11 -9.18 -17.09 -13.34
CA THR A 11 -8.56 -17.93 -14.39
C THR A 11 -7.80 -19.05 -13.71
N LYS A 12 -8.04 -20.29 -14.18
CA LYS A 12 -7.29 -21.46 -13.71
C LYS A 12 -5.88 -21.43 -14.32
N VAL A 13 -4.96 -20.74 -13.64
CA VAL A 13 -3.54 -20.75 -13.99
C VAL A 13 -2.93 -22.06 -13.48
N THR A 14 -2.72 -23.02 -14.38
CA THR A 14 -2.03 -24.27 -14.05
C THR A 14 -0.55 -24.19 -14.42
N LYS A 15 0.27 -25.07 -13.83
CA LYS A 15 1.70 -25.23 -14.19
C LYS A 15 1.93 -25.51 -15.68
N ARG A 16 0.90 -25.95 -16.41
CA ARG A 16 0.99 -26.13 -17.87
C ARG A 16 1.06 -24.80 -18.63
N TYR A 17 0.36 -23.77 -18.14
CA TYR A 17 0.23 -22.49 -18.83
C TYR A 17 1.12 -21.39 -18.24
N TRP A 18 1.51 -21.54 -16.98
CA TRP A 18 2.40 -20.61 -16.29
C TRP A 18 3.26 -21.40 -15.30
N ASN A 19 4.57 -21.43 -15.55
CA ASN A 19 5.53 -22.12 -14.70
C ASN A 19 6.82 -21.28 -14.65
N PRO A 20 6.91 -20.32 -13.72
CA PRO A 20 8.16 -19.64 -13.43
C PRO A 20 9.17 -20.63 -12.88
N VAL A 21 10.38 -20.65 -13.45
CA VAL A 21 11.50 -21.47 -12.99
C VAL A 21 12.63 -20.54 -12.58
N SER A 22 13.12 -20.67 -11.35
CA SER A 22 14.29 -19.94 -10.86
C SER A 22 15.54 -20.37 -11.62
N THR A 23 16.35 -19.40 -12.04
CA THR A 23 17.68 -19.61 -12.60
C THR A 23 18.75 -19.52 -11.50
N ASP A 24 19.99 -19.93 -11.80
CA ASP A 24 21.09 -20.26 -10.86
C ASP A 24 21.35 -19.26 -9.71
N SER A 25 20.92 -18.00 -9.82
CA SER A 25 21.08 -16.98 -8.76
C SER A 25 19.88 -16.80 -7.82
N ASN A 26 18.74 -17.51 -8.01
CA ASN A 26 17.44 -17.29 -7.34
C ASN A 26 16.82 -15.88 -7.46
N GLU A 27 17.58 -14.87 -7.89
CA GLU A 27 17.12 -13.50 -8.13
C GLU A 27 16.40 -13.34 -9.47
N THR A 28 16.53 -14.35 -10.34
CA THR A 28 15.96 -14.34 -11.68
C THR A 28 15.08 -15.55 -11.91
N GLN A 29 14.00 -15.34 -12.67
CA GLN A 29 13.10 -16.39 -13.09
C GLN A 29 12.92 -16.38 -14.60
N THR A 30 12.61 -17.54 -15.17
CA THR A 30 12.24 -17.66 -16.59
C THR A 30 10.86 -18.30 -16.70
N SER A 31 10.01 -17.77 -17.58
CA SER A 31 8.74 -18.40 -17.94
C SER A 31 8.36 -18.10 -19.38
N TYR A 32 7.26 -18.67 -19.84
CA TYR A 32 6.73 -18.42 -21.18
C TYR A 32 5.26 -18.05 -21.10
N PHE A 33 4.87 -17.01 -21.83
CA PHE A 33 3.48 -16.58 -21.92
C PHE A 33 3.10 -16.39 -23.38
N ARG A 34 2.05 -17.08 -23.84
CA ARG A 34 1.58 -17.02 -25.24
C ARG A 34 2.70 -17.32 -26.26
N GLY A 35 3.61 -18.25 -25.92
CA GLY A 35 4.76 -18.63 -26.76
C GLY A 35 5.94 -17.66 -26.71
N ARG A 36 5.87 -16.57 -25.93
CA ARG A 36 6.96 -15.61 -25.76
C ARG A 36 7.74 -15.88 -24.48
N LYS A 37 9.07 -15.86 -24.58
CA LYS A 37 9.98 -16.03 -23.45
C LYS A 37 9.99 -14.78 -22.59
N LEU A 38 9.83 -14.98 -21.29
CA LEU A 38 9.89 -13.93 -20.29
C LEU A 38 11.03 -14.20 -19.32
N LYS A 39 11.71 -13.13 -18.94
CA LYS A 39 12.77 -13.12 -17.95
C LYS A 39 12.34 -12.19 -16.82
N GLY A 40 12.29 -12.72 -15.62
CA GLY A 40 11.80 -12.04 -14.43
C GLY A 40 12.94 -11.70 -13.48
N ARG A 41 12.87 -10.54 -12.84
CA ARG A 41 13.63 -10.25 -11.62
C ARG A 41 12.70 -10.40 -10.42
N VAL A 42 13.15 -11.16 -9.43
CA VAL A 42 12.47 -11.29 -8.14
C VAL A 42 12.84 -10.08 -7.28
N ILE A 43 11.82 -9.44 -6.71
CA ILE A 43 11.95 -8.30 -5.82
C ILE A 43 11.31 -8.67 -4.50
N LYS A 44 12.08 -8.55 -3.42
CA LYS A 44 11.57 -8.68 -2.05
C LYS A 44 10.94 -7.36 -1.62
N ILE A 45 9.82 -7.45 -0.92
CA ILE A 45 9.24 -6.32 -0.20
C ILE A 45 10.22 -5.93 0.92
N ALA A 46 10.32 -4.62 1.19
CA ALA A 46 11.23 -4.09 2.21
C ALA A 46 10.88 -4.61 3.62
N ASP A 47 11.89 -4.71 4.48
CA ASP A 47 11.71 -5.20 5.85
C ASP A 47 10.74 -4.30 6.64
N GLY A 48 9.86 -4.94 7.43
CA GLY A 48 8.79 -4.26 8.15
C GLY A 48 7.55 -3.94 7.30
N TYR A 49 7.56 -4.26 5.99
CA TYR A 49 6.41 -4.13 5.10
C TYR A 49 5.90 -5.50 4.64
N GLU A 50 4.61 -5.55 4.29
CA GLU A 50 3.97 -6.73 3.71
C GLU A 50 3.13 -6.32 2.50
N GLY A 51 3.22 -7.10 1.42
CA GLY A 51 2.33 -6.94 0.27
C GLY A 51 0.96 -7.54 0.56
N VAL A 52 -0.11 -6.80 0.28
CA VAL A 52 -1.50 -7.25 0.50
C VAL A 52 -2.27 -7.24 -0.82
N VAL A 53 -3.01 -8.32 -1.09
CA VAL A 53 -4.06 -8.34 -2.12
C VAL A 53 -5.39 -8.06 -1.42
N ALA A 54 -6.03 -6.96 -1.78
CA ALA A 54 -7.29 -6.53 -1.19
C ALA A 54 -8.44 -6.62 -2.21
N GLU A 55 -9.59 -7.07 -1.74
CA GLU A 55 -10.84 -7.13 -2.50
C GLU A 55 -11.79 -6.01 -2.06
N SER A 56 -12.41 -5.37 -3.04
CA SER A 56 -13.42 -4.35 -2.80
C SER A 56 -14.69 -4.99 -2.25
N THR A 57 -15.21 -4.47 -1.14
CA THR A 57 -16.49 -4.90 -0.57
C THR A 57 -17.61 -3.93 -0.96
N ASP A 58 -18.86 -4.31 -0.70
CA ASP A 58 -20.04 -3.42 -0.81
C ASP A 58 -20.33 -2.66 0.49
N ARG A 59 -19.39 -2.71 1.45
CA ARG A 59 -19.52 -2.04 2.75
C ARG A 59 -18.78 -0.69 2.71
N TYR A 60 -19.30 0.27 3.45
CA TYR A 60 -18.71 1.60 3.60
C TYR A 60 -18.43 1.87 5.08
N LEU A 61 -17.45 2.72 5.36
CA LEU A 61 -17.20 3.20 6.71
C LEU A 61 -18.40 4.03 7.20
N PRO A 62 -18.81 3.89 8.47
CA PRO A 62 -19.80 4.78 9.06
C PRO A 62 -19.26 6.21 9.03
N GLN A 63 -19.97 7.10 8.38
CA GLN A 63 -19.64 8.52 8.39
C GLN A 63 -20.17 9.15 9.68
N PRO A 64 -19.40 10.00 10.38
CA PRO A 64 -19.95 10.76 11.49
C PRO A 64 -21.12 11.59 10.96
N ALA A 65 -22.27 11.51 11.63
CA ALA A 65 -23.37 12.42 11.36
C ALA A 65 -22.92 13.82 11.78
N ASN A 66 -22.69 14.70 10.81
CA ASN A 66 -22.47 16.12 11.08
C ASN A 66 -23.78 16.72 11.61
N HIS A 67 -23.96 16.67 12.92
CA HIS A 67 -24.83 17.58 13.66
C HIS A 67 -24.20 17.84 15.02
N THR A 68 -23.14 18.65 15.01
CA THR A 68 -22.89 19.52 16.16
C THR A 68 -23.09 20.93 15.65
N SER A 69 -24.27 21.48 15.92
CA SER A 69 -24.48 22.92 15.98
C SER A 69 -23.58 23.46 17.09
N VAL A 70 -22.30 23.67 16.77
CA VAL A 70 -21.40 24.36 17.68
C VAL A 70 -21.75 25.84 17.56
N PRO A 71 -22.29 26.50 18.61
CA PRO A 71 -22.50 27.94 18.56
C PRO A 71 -21.15 28.62 18.34
N ARG A 72 -21.03 29.41 17.28
CA ARG A 72 -19.86 30.26 17.04
C ARG A 72 -19.91 31.42 18.04
N TYR A 73 -18.94 31.47 18.95
CA TYR A 73 -18.73 32.63 19.81
C TYR A 73 -17.75 33.58 19.13
N THR A 74 -18.20 34.77 18.76
CA THR A 74 -17.30 35.89 18.42
C THR A 74 -17.01 36.68 19.70
N THR A 75 -15.76 37.04 19.93
CA THR A 75 -15.39 37.93 21.05
C THR A 75 -15.23 39.33 20.50
N ILE A 76 -16.27 40.16 20.67
CA ILE A 76 -16.17 41.61 20.49
C ILE A 76 -16.85 42.23 21.72
N ASP A 77 -16.02 42.87 22.53
CA ASP A 77 -16.32 43.78 23.66
C ASP A 77 -17.66 43.61 24.43
N ASP A 78 -17.53 43.03 25.63
CA ASP A 78 -18.34 43.15 26.85
C ASP A 78 -19.87 42.94 26.87
N ASP A 79 -20.56 42.62 25.76
CA ASP A 79 -21.96 42.13 25.83
C ASP A 79 -22.16 40.89 24.92
N ILE A 80 -22.46 39.74 25.53
CA ILE A 80 -22.74 38.48 24.80
C ILE A 80 -24.16 38.56 24.24
N GLU A 81 -24.31 39.02 22.99
CA GLU A 81 -25.50 38.78 22.19
C GLU A 81 -25.38 37.42 21.49
N ILE A 82 -26.38 36.56 21.71
CA ILE A 82 -26.56 35.34 20.92
C ILE A 82 -27.26 35.78 19.63
N GLU A 83 -26.51 36.01 18.56
CA GLU A 83 -27.12 36.08 17.25
C GLU A 83 -27.65 34.68 16.91
N GLU A 84 -28.98 34.54 16.84
CA GLU A 84 -29.59 33.40 16.16
C GLU A 84 -29.08 33.48 14.72
N ALA A 85 -28.21 32.56 14.33
CA ALA A 85 -27.62 32.52 13.00
C ALA A 85 -28.74 32.61 11.96
N ASP A 86 -28.78 33.74 11.25
CA ASP A 86 -29.61 33.90 10.07
C ASP A 86 -29.28 32.74 9.12
N GLN A 87 -30.31 31.95 8.81
CA GLN A 87 -30.23 30.64 8.17
C GLN A 87 -29.86 30.69 6.67
N ASP A 88 -29.32 31.81 6.17
CA ASP A 88 -29.26 32.07 4.73
C ASP A 88 -27.88 32.52 4.20
N ASP A 89 -26.78 32.25 4.93
CA ASP A 89 -25.41 32.47 4.41
C ASP A 89 -24.51 31.23 4.62
N GLU A 90 -24.06 30.67 3.49
CA GLU A 90 -22.96 29.68 3.31
C GLU A 90 -23.29 28.16 3.26
N ASP A 91 -24.36 27.75 2.57
CA ASP A 91 -24.54 26.35 2.10
C ASP A 91 -23.80 26.04 0.77
N GLU A 92 -22.73 26.77 0.41
CA GLU A 92 -22.05 26.59 -0.90
C GLU A 92 -20.82 25.66 -0.86
N ASP A 93 -20.38 25.19 0.31
CA ASP A 93 -19.19 24.32 0.45
C ASP A 93 -19.36 23.06 1.33
N ASP A 94 -20.58 22.73 1.77
CA ASP A 94 -20.87 21.46 2.47
C ASP A 94 -21.15 20.32 1.47
N GLU A 95 -20.19 20.00 0.59
CA GLU A 95 -20.26 18.74 -0.16
C GLU A 95 -20.11 17.58 0.86
N PRO A 96 -21.13 16.70 1.01
CA PRO A 96 -21.05 15.61 1.96
C PRO A 96 -19.83 14.75 1.62
N PRO A 97 -19.02 14.33 2.62
CA PRO A 97 -17.77 13.68 2.32
C PRO A 97 -18.04 12.39 1.54
N GLU A 98 -17.24 12.12 0.51
CA GLU A 98 -17.46 10.95 -0.34
C GLU A 98 -17.42 9.64 0.49
N PRO A 99 -18.34 8.69 0.24
CA PRO A 99 -18.43 7.47 1.03
C PRO A 99 -17.18 6.61 0.88
N VAL A 100 -16.50 6.33 2.00
CA VAL A 100 -15.26 5.54 2.00
C VAL A 100 -15.60 4.05 1.98
N ARG A 101 -15.23 3.37 0.90
CA ARG A 101 -15.45 1.92 0.74
C ARG A 101 -14.45 1.10 1.56
N LEU A 102 -14.94 0.04 2.18
CA LEU A 102 -14.11 -0.92 2.90
C LEU A 102 -13.48 -1.94 1.95
N LEU A 103 -12.16 -2.11 2.07
CA LEU A 103 -11.41 -3.18 1.41
C LEU A 103 -11.19 -4.33 2.40
N GLN A 104 -11.32 -5.56 1.91
CA GLN A 104 -11.03 -6.77 2.69
C GLN A 104 -9.72 -7.38 2.20
N GLN A 105 -8.82 -7.71 3.12
CA GLN A 105 -7.60 -8.46 2.81
C GLN A 105 -7.94 -9.88 2.37
N ALA A 106 -7.56 -10.23 1.15
CA ALA A 106 -7.77 -11.55 0.56
C ALA A 106 -6.53 -12.45 0.72
N SER A 107 -5.33 -11.90 0.56
CA SER A 107 -4.07 -12.62 0.72
C SER A 107 -2.88 -11.68 0.92
N THR A 108 -1.71 -12.26 1.20
CA THR A 108 -0.45 -11.51 1.35
C THR A 108 0.68 -12.10 0.52
N PHE A 109 1.72 -11.31 0.29
CA PHE A 109 2.93 -11.70 -0.41
C PHE A 109 4.16 -10.94 0.11
N SER A 110 5.31 -11.60 0.11
CA SER A 110 6.61 -11.02 0.49
C SER A 110 7.51 -10.73 -0.72
N GLU A 111 7.16 -11.23 -1.90
CA GLU A 111 7.95 -11.09 -3.13
C GLU A 111 7.06 -10.84 -4.34
N VAL A 112 7.57 -10.05 -5.27
CA VAL A 112 6.94 -9.73 -6.57
C VAL A 112 7.97 -9.94 -7.68
N VAL A 113 7.51 -10.42 -8.83
CA VAL A 113 8.39 -10.65 -9.99
C VAL A 113 8.06 -9.67 -11.10
N VAL A 114 9.04 -8.83 -11.46
CA VAL A 114 8.94 -7.93 -12.61
C VAL A 114 9.45 -8.67 -13.84
N TRP A 115 8.57 -8.84 -14.83
CA TRP A 115 8.82 -9.63 -16.04
C TRP A 115 9.13 -8.74 -17.24
N GLY A 116 10.28 -8.96 -17.87
CA GLY A 116 10.68 -8.41 -19.16
C GLY A 116 10.59 -9.43 -20.30
N HIS A 117 10.54 -8.94 -21.54
CA HIS A 117 10.50 -9.78 -22.74
C HIS A 117 11.91 -10.20 -23.14
N ASP A 118 12.21 -11.50 -23.07
CA ASP A 118 13.50 -12.14 -23.39
C ASP A 118 14.76 -11.58 -22.67
N ALA A 119 14.62 -10.52 -21.88
CA ALA A 119 15.65 -9.88 -21.08
C ALA A 119 15.16 -9.64 -19.65
N VAL A 120 16.07 -9.82 -18.69
CA VAL A 120 15.80 -9.50 -17.27
C VAL A 120 15.73 -7.98 -17.17
N PRO A 121 14.69 -7.38 -16.55
CA PRO A 121 14.66 -5.94 -16.30
C PRO A 121 15.92 -5.47 -15.58
N ASP A 122 16.42 -4.27 -15.83
CA ASP A 122 17.62 -3.73 -15.15
C ASP A 122 17.31 -3.20 -13.75
N ALA A 123 18.34 -2.99 -12.93
CA ALA A 123 18.15 -2.55 -11.55
C ALA A 123 17.52 -1.14 -11.48
N ASP A 124 17.68 -0.38 -12.57
CA ASP A 124 17.12 0.95 -12.76
C ASP A 124 15.76 0.95 -13.49
N ASP A 125 15.15 -0.23 -13.73
CA ASP A 125 13.80 -0.33 -14.27
C ASP A 125 12.80 0.36 -13.32
N SER A 126 11.83 1.10 -13.89
CA SER A 126 10.91 1.94 -13.11
C SER A 126 10.07 1.14 -12.11
N PHE A 127 9.71 -0.11 -12.42
CA PHE A 127 8.98 -0.96 -11.49
C PHE A 127 9.89 -1.52 -10.41
N VAL A 128 11.14 -1.83 -10.75
CA VAL A 128 12.15 -2.30 -9.78
C VAL A 128 12.42 -1.20 -8.75
N LYS A 129 12.76 0.00 -9.24
CA LYS A 129 13.01 1.19 -8.42
C LYS A 129 11.78 1.62 -7.64
N GLY A 130 10.61 1.59 -8.25
CA GLY A 130 9.36 1.97 -7.59
C GLY A 130 9.00 1.07 -6.40
N VAL A 131 9.31 -0.23 -6.45
CA VAL A 131 9.03 -1.13 -5.33
C VAL A 131 10.13 -1.07 -4.26
N GLN A 132 11.40 -0.98 -4.65
CA GLN A 132 12.52 -1.03 -3.69
C GLN A 132 12.87 0.35 -3.11
N ASP A 133 13.14 1.33 -3.96
CA ASP A 133 13.73 2.60 -3.53
C ASP A 133 12.67 3.55 -3.00
N TRP A 134 11.48 3.58 -3.59
CA TRP A 134 10.42 4.51 -3.18
C TRP A 134 9.91 4.24 -1.75
N ILE A 135 9.76 2.97 -1.37
CA ILE A 135 9.30 2.61 -0.02
C ILE A 135 10.31 3.09 1.02
N ALA A 136 11.59 2.79 0.82
CA ALA A 136 12.67 3.24 1.70
C ALA A 136 12.78 4.77 1.74
N PHE A 137 12.65 5.43 0.60
CA PHE A 137 12.66 6.89 0.52
C PHE A 137 11.48 7.53 1.26
N ALA A 138 10.26 7.02 1.08
CA ALA A 138 9.07 7.51 1.77
C ALA A 138 9.18 7.29 3.29
N GLN A 139 9.76 6.17 3.71
CA GLN A 139 10.06 5.91 5.12
C GLN A 139 11.07 6.91 5.69
N ALA A 140 12.13 7.25 4.95
CA ALA A 140 13.09 8.26 5.40
C ALA A 140 12.47 9.67 5.49
N LEU A 141 11.52 10.00 4.61
CA LEU A 141 10.88 11.31 4.56
C LEU A 141 9.76 11.49 5.60
N HIS A 142 8.94 10.46 5.80
CA HIS A 142 7.73 10.52 6.62
C HIS A 142 7.80 9.64 7.88
N GLY A 143 8.81 8.79 8.01
CA GLY A 143 8.99 7.93 9.17
C GLY A 143 9.30 8.76 10.41
N HIS A 144 8.64 8.43 11.51
CA HIS A 144 8.95 9.05 12.79
C HIS A 144 10.36 8.62 13.27
N PRO A 145 11.16 9.53 13.85
CA PRO A 145 12.58 9.32 14.16
C PRO A 145 12.86 8.27 15.26
N GLY A 146 11.88 7.51 15.75
CA GLY A 146 12.03 6.52 16.84
C GLY A 146 11.77 5.06 16.46
N ALA A 147 11.52 4.74 15.19
CA ALA A 147 11.14 3.38 14.77
C ALA A 147 12.33 2.46 14.45
N VAL A 148 13.55 2.97 14.34
CA VAL A 148 14.72 2.21 13.84
C VAL A 148 15.59 1.62 14.96
N GLU A 149 15.46 2.07 16.21
CA GLU A 149 16.41 1.69 17.28
C GLU A 149 16.09 0.40 18.06
N LYS A 150 14.99 -0.31 17.77
CA LYS A 150 14.56 -1.47 18.60
C LYS A 150 14.85 -2.85 18.01
N ALA A 151 15.56 -2.96 16.89
CA ALA A 151 15.82 -4.27 16.28
C ALA A 151 17.17 -4.90 16.70
N ASP A 152 18.13 -4.12 17.20
CA ASP A 152 19.51 -4.60 17.39
C ASP A 152 19.89 -4.96 18.84
N ASP A 153 19.04 -4.70 19.86
CA ASP A 153 19.42 -4.88 21.28
C ASP A 153 18.96 -6.20 21.93
N ASP A 154 18.15 -7.03 21.25
CA ASP A 154 17.56 -8.24 21.86
C ASP A 154 18.35 -9.55 21.63
N ASP A 155 19.42 -9.55 20.84
CA ASP A 155 20.19 -10.78 20.54
C ASP A 155 21.41 -11.04 21.46
N GLU A 156 21.84 -10.07 22.28
CA GLU A 156 23.12 -10.17 23.01
C GLU A 156 23.02 -10.58 24.50
N LYS A 157 21.83 -10.94 25.02
CA LYS A 157 21.66 -11.21 26.47
C LYS A 157 21.33 -12.64 26.90
N LYS A 158 21.46 -13.66 26.05
CA LYS A 158 21.06 -15.04 26.41
C LYS A 158 22.17 -16.10 26.48
N THR A 159 23.44 -15.72 26.49
CA THR A 159 24.56 -16.67 26.60
C THR A 159 25.52 -16.32 27.74
N ASP A 160 25.03 -16.12 28.96
CA ASP A 160 25.90 -16.24 30.15
C ASP A 160 25.08 -16.51 31.43
N GLU A 161 24.34 -17.63 31.48
CA GLU A 161 23.93 -18.20 32.77
C GLU A 161 23.58 -19.69 32.64
N SER A 162 24.54 -20.55 32.30
CA SER A 162 24.50 -21.98 32.65
C SER A 162 25.90 -22.62 32.56
N VAL A 163 26.64 -22.59 33.67
CA VAL A 163 27.72 -23.55 33.98
C VAL A 163 27.52 -24.01 35.43
#